data_AF-A0A6A6NT66-F1
#
_entry.id   AF-A0A6A6NT66-F1
#
_cell.length_a   1.000
_cell.length_b   1.000
_cell.length_c   1.000
_cell.angle_alpha   90.00
_cell.angle_beta   90.00
_cell.angle_gamma   90.00
#
_symmetry.space_group_name_H-M   'P 1'
#
loop_
_entity.id
_entity.type
_entity.pdbx_description
1 polymer ?
#
loop_
_entity_poly.entity_id
_entity_poly.type
_entity_poly.pdbx_seq_one_letter_code
_entity_poly.pdbx_strand_id
1 'polypeptide(L)'
;MSYDAANRNVSHGRGGAGNIGRTSSDGINREELITPTIKSDIYTTGRGGSGNMAKNDPMHPEIARAAQDVSGEPPREPETNYHFGRGGAANVVRSGSGDRERRGSSHSGEHHKGIVEKGKEMLGLGHGEHDKK
;
A
#
# COMPACT_ATOMS: atom_id res chain seq x y z
N MET A 1 -26.86 13.59 26.17
CA MET A 1 -25.86 14.30 25.35
C MET A 1 -25.87 13.67 23.97
N SER A 2 -26.49 14.34 23.00
CA SER A 2 -26.52 13.89 21.61
C SER A 2 -25.20 14.29 20.96
N TYR A 3 -24.43 13.33 20.46
CA TYR A 3 -23.19 13.62 19.75
C TYR A 3 -23.54 14.08 18.34
N ASP A 4 -23.21 15.32 18.01
CA ASP A 4 -23.32 15.92 16.69
C ASP A 4 -22.28 15.29 15.75
N ALA A 5 -22.55 14.04 15.34
CA ALA A 5 -21.69 13.27 14.46
C ALA A 5 -21.67 13.83 13.02
N ALA A 6 -22.62 14.70 12.67
CA ALA A 6 -22.90 15.21 11.33
C ALA A 6 -21.87 16.21 10.78
N ASN A 7 -20.93 16.67 11.62
CA ASN A 7 -20.05 17.78 11.26
C ASN A 7 -18.56 17.47 11.50
N ARG A 8 -18.18 16.18 11.51
CA ARG A 8 -16.79 15.76 11.67
C ARG A 8 -16.11 15.61 10.32
N ASN A 9 -14.88 16.14 10.21
CA ASN A 9 -14.02 15.90 9.06
C ASN A 9 -13.42 14.49 9.17
N VAL A 10 -13.53 13.71 8.10
CA VAL A 10 -13.05 12.32 8.04
C VAL A 10 -12.16 12.14 6.82
N SER A 11 -11.03 11.46 6.99
CA SER A 11 -10.07 11.17 5.92
C SER A 11 -10.33 9.79 5.32
N HIS A 12 -10.33 9.69 3.99
CA HIS A 12 -10.48 8.43 3.24
C HIS A 12 -9.23 8.11 2.41
N GLY A 13 -8.75 6.85 2.41
CA GLY A 13 -7.61 6.45 1.55
C GLY A 13 -6.23 6.98 1.98
N ARG A 14 -5.26 7.03 1.05
CA ARG A 14 -3.85 7.42 1.34
C ARG A 14 -3.67 8.94 1.24
N GLY A 15 -3.15 9.55 2.31
CA GLY A 15 -3.17 10.98 2.66
C GLY A 15 -3.00 12.03 1.55
N GLY A 16 -3.66 13.17 1.77
CA GLY A 16 -3.71 14.35 0.91
C GLY A 16 -4.96 15.19 1.25
N ALA A 17 -4.95 16.50 1.00
CA ALA A 17 -6.07 17.37 1.38
C ALA A 17 -7.40 17.00 0.69
N GLY A 18 -7.34 16.40 -0.52
CA GLY A 18 -8.52 15.96 -1.28
C GLY A 18 -9.27 14.77 -0.68
N ASN A 19 -8.72 14.13 0.36
CA ASN A 19 -9.31 12.96 1.00
C ASN A 19 -10.15 13.30 2.25
N ILE A 20 -10.17 14.57 2.65
CA ILE A 20 -10.88 15.05 3.84
C ILE A 20 -12.27 15.52 3.42
N GLY A 21 -13.29 14.76 3.81
CA GLY A 21 -14.70 15.10 3.60
C GLY A 21 -15.45 15.26 4.91
N ARG A 22 -16.56 15.98 4.91
CA ARG A 22 -17.51 15.98 6.03
C ARG A 22 -18.33 14.70 5.97
N THR A 23 -18.49 14.02 7.10
CA THR A 23 -19.42 12.87 7.18
C THR A 23 -20.84 13.40 7.29
N SER A 24 -21.74 12.95 6.41
CA SER A 24 -23.18 13.02 6.70
C SER A 24 -23.45 12.13 7.92
N SER A 25 -24.25 12.59 8.88
CA SER A 25 -24.72 11.75 10.00
C SER A 25 -25.79 10.75 9.60
N ASP A 26 -26.15 10.70 8.32
CA ASP A 26 -26.97 9.65 7.75
C ASP A 26 -26.20 8.35 7.96
N GLY A 27 -26.48 7.71 9.09
CA GLY A 27 -25.81 6.50 9.53
C GLY A 27 -25.80 5.50 8.39
N ILE A 28 -24.78 4.67 8.35
CA ILE A 28 -24.64 3.64 7.32
C ILE A 28 -25.98 2.89 7.21
N ASN A 29 -26.69 3.11 6.10
CA ASN A 29 -27.97 2.47 5.85
C ASN A 29 -27.68 0.99 5.66
N ARG A 30 -28.26 0.13 6.51
CA ARG A 30 -27.97 -1.32 6.46
C ARG A 30 -28.36 -1.91 5.11
N GLU A 31 -29.38 -1.34 4.48
CA GLU A 31 -29.90 -1.68 3.17
C GLU A 31 -28.88 -1.40 2.05
N GLU A 32 -28.04 -0.38 2.22
CA GLU A 32 -26.97 -0.03 1.26
C GLU A 32 -25.77 -0.98 1.36
N LEU A 33 -25.56 -1.59 2.54
CA LEU A 33 -24.52 -2.60 2.76
C LEU A 33 -24.91 -3.99 2.22
N ILE A 34 -26.15 -4.17 1.77
CA ILE A 34 -26.59 -5.45 1.22
C ILE A 34 -25.90 -5.64 -0.13
N THR A 35 -25.09 -6.68 -0.24
CA THR A 35 -24.48 -7.06 -1.51
C THR A 35 -25.58 -7.38 -2.52
N PRO A 36 -25.63 -6.70 -3.67
CA PRO A 36 -26.67 -6.94 -4.66
C PRO A 36 -26.56 -8.35 -5.23
N THR A 37 -27.71 -8.97 -5.51
CA THR A 37 -27.79 -10.30 -6.12
C THR A 37 -27.78 -10.22 -7.64
N ILE A 38 -27.35 -11.31 -8.28
CA ILE A 38 -27.38 -11.44 -9.74
C ILE A 38 -28.82 -11.61 -10.20
N LYS A 39 -29.23 -10.79 -11.17
CA LYS A 39 -30.60 -10.77 -11.71
C LYS A 39 -30.78 -11.57 -13.00
N SER A 40 -29.68 -11.94 -13.66
CA SER A 40 -29.71 -12.73 -14.90
C SER A 40 -29.88 -14.22 -14.61
N ASP A 41 -30.50 -14.93 -15.54
CA ASP A 41 -30.68 -16.40 -15.47
C ASP A 41 -29.35 -17.16 -15.58
N ILE A 42 -28.31 -16.51 -16.10
CA ILE A 42 -26.99 -17.08 -16.33
C ILE A 42 -25.92 -16.10 -15.81
N TYR A 43 -24.86 -16.62 -15.21
CA TYR A 43 -23.72 -15.86 -14.71
C TYR A 43 -22.40 -16.57 -15.03
N THR A 44 -21.28 -15.83 -15.00
CA THR A 44 -19.92 -16.38 -15.14
C THR A 44 -19.33 -16.70 -13.77
N THR A 45 -18.63 -17.83 -13.63
CA THR A 45 -17.91 -18.25 -12.42
C THR A 45 -16.43 -17.85 -12.41
N GLY A 46 -15.94 -17.07 -13.40
CA GLY A 46 -14.53 -16.69 -13.44
C GLY A 46 -14.03 -16.04 -14.72
N ARG A 47 -12.73 -16.26 -15.03
CA ARG A 47 -12.01 -15.61 -16.13
C ARG A 47 -12.32 -16.26 -17.49
N GLY A 48 -13.28 -15.66 -18.22
CA GLY A 48 -13.45 -15.72 -19.68
C GLY A 48 -13.88 -17.05 -20.30
N GLY A 49 -14.64 -16.99 -21.40
CA GLY A 49 -15.07 -18.13 -22.20
C GLY A 49 -16.47 -18.67 -21.85
N SER A 50 -17.14 -19.29 -22.83
CA SER A 50 -18.48 -19.88 -22.66
C SER A 50 -18.52 -21.06 -21.68
N GLY A 51 -17.38 -21.70 -21.42
CA GLY A 51 -17.27 -22.85 -20.52
C GLY A 51 -17.48 -22.55 -19.03
N ASN A 52 -17.47 -21.27 -18.64
CA ASN A 52 -17.61 -20.84 -17.25
C ASN A 52 -19.00 -20.25 -16.94
N MET A 53 -19.99 -20.48 -17.82
CA MET A 53 -21.36 -20.00 -17.65
C MET A 53 -22.18 -21.00 -16.83
N ALA A 54 -22.83 -20.52 -15.77
CA ALA A 54 -23.68 -21.30 -14.87
C ALA A 54 -25.08 -20.69 -14.78
N LYS A 55 -26.09 -21.53 -14.55
CA LYS A 55 -27.47 -21.07 -14.31
C LYS A 55 -27.58 -20.51 -12.90
N ASN A 56 -28.23 -19.35 -12.80
CA ASN A 56 -28.57 -18.72 -11.53
C ASN A 56 -29.77 -19.41 -10.90
N ASP A 57 -29.71 -19.62 -9.59
CA ASP A 57 -30.85 -20.04 -8.79
C ASP A 57 -31.29 -18.84 -7.93
N PRO A 58 -32.43 -18.19 -8.26
CA PRO A 58 -32.92 -17.06 -7.50
C PRO A 58 -33.29 -17.38 -6.04
N MET A 59 -33.55 -18.65 -5.71
CA MET A 59 -33.80 -19.08 -4.33
C MET A 59 -32.51 -19.24 -3.53
N HIS A 60 -31.36 -19.35 -4.21
CA HIS A 60 -30.04 -19.59 -3.62
C HIS A 60 -28.96 -18.62 -4.17
N PRO A 61 -29.13 -17.29 -3.98
CA PRO A 61 -28.20 -16.27 -4.50
C PRO A 61 -26.77 -16.39 -3.92
N GLU A 62 -26.61 -17.04 -2.77
CA GLU A 62 -25.32 -17.30 -2.13
C GLU A 62 -24.41 -18.18 -2.97
N ILE A 63 -24.96 -19.09 -3.78
CA ILE A 63 -24.19 -20.00 -4.64
C ILE A 63 -23.52 -19.21 -5.75
N ALA A 64 -24.29 -18.36 -6.43
CA ALA A 64 -23.78 -17.55 -7.52
C ALA A 64 -22.69 -16.59 -7.03
N ARG A 65 -22.86 -16.03 -5.83
CA ARG A 65 -21.83 -15.22 -5.16
C ARG A 65 -20.56 -16.02 -4.88
N ALA A 66 -20.68 -17.17 -4.22
CA ALA A 66 -19.52 -18.00 -3.88
C ALA A 66 -18.75 -18.46 -5.13
N ALA A 67 -19.45 -18.70 -6.23
CA ALA A 67 -18.85 -19.07 -7.50
C ALA A 67 -18.18 -17.90 -8.25
N GLN A 68 -18.50 -16.65 -7.91
CA GLN A 68 -17.85 -15.45 -8.45
C GLN A 68 -16.72 -14.93 -7.56
N ASP A 69 -16.80 -15.21 -6.26
CA ASP A 69 -15.81 -14.80 -5.29
C ASP A 69 -14.50 -15.57 -5.53
N VAL A 70 -13.46 -14.84 -5.94
CA VAL A 70 -12.12 -15.40 -6.07
C VAL A 70 -11.44 -15.26 -4.71
N SER A 71 -11.22 -16.37 -4.01
CA SER A 71 -10.27 -16.37 -2.90
C SER A 71 -8.89 -16.07 -3.45
N GLY A 72 -8.28 -14.96 -3.00
CA GLY A 72 -6.91 -14.64 -3.38
C GLY A 72 -5.98 -15.81 -3.06
N GLU A 73 -5.07 -16.14 -3.97
CA GLU A 73 -4.00 -17.10 -3.66
C GLU A 73 -3.30 -16.64 -2.37
N PRO A 74 -2.97 -17.56 -1.45
CA PRO A 74 -2.17 -17.20 -0.30
C PRO A 74 -0.90 -16.51 -0.80
N PRO A 75 -0.48 -15.40 -0.16
CA PRO A 75 0.76 -14.74 -0.52
C PRO A 75 1.87 -15.78 -0.53
N ARG A 76 2.59 -15.90 -1.66
CA ARG A 76 3.78 -16.74 -1.70
C ARG A 76 4.77 -16.15 -0.71
N GLU A 77 5.20 -16.97 0.26
CA GLU A 77 6.31 -16.57 1.11
C GLU A 77 7.54 -16.37 0.22
N PRO A 78 8.14 -15.18 0.25
CA PRO A 78 9.29 -14.92 -0.57
C PRO A 78 10.47 -15.72 0.00
N GLU A 79 11.05 -16.59 -0.81
CA GLU A 79 12.20 -17.41 -0.41
C GLU A 79 13.44 -16.55 -0.12
N THR A 80 13.46 -15.32 -0.62
CA THR A 80 14.56 -14.37 -0.47
C THR A 80 14.05 -12.96 -0.17
N ASN A 81 14.99 -12.06 0.13
CA ASN A 81 14.73 -10.64 0.30
C ASN A 81 14.00 -10.05 -0.93
N TYR A 82 12.80 -9.50 -0.74
CA TYR A 82 12.05 -8.87 -1.83
C TYR A 82 11.93 -7.35 -1.61
N HIS A 83 11.91 -6.60 -2.70
CA HIS A 83 11.77 -5.15 -2.68
C HIS A 83 10.32 -4.73 -2.96
N PHE A 84 9.77 -3.80 -2.18
CA PHE A 84 8.47 -3.17 -2.49
C PHE A 84 8.63 -1.79 -3.14
N GLY A 85 7.73 -1.43 -4.07
CA GLY A 85 7.71 -0.11 -4.72
C GLY A 85 8.86 0.13 -5.72
N ARG A 86 9.27 1.39 -5.90
CA ARG A 86 10.36 1.78 -6.80
C ARG A 86 11.69 1.62 -6.04
N GLY A 87 12.63 0.86 -6.62
CA GLY A 87 13.79 0.29 -5.94
C GLY A 87 14.65 1.21 -5.05
N GLY A 88 15.30 0.58 -4.06
CA GLY A 88 16.21 1.17 -3.08
C GLY A 88 16.46 0.19 -1.93
N ALA A 89 17.63 0.27 -1.28
CA ALA A 89 18.00 -0.66 -0.19
C ALA A 89 17.06 -0.57 1.03
N ALA A 90 16.34 0.55 1.18
CA ALA A 90 15.38 0.76 2.27
C ALA A 90 14.05 0.00 2.10
N ASN A 91 13.78 -0.58 0.92
CA ASN A 91 12.51 -1.25 0.63
C ASN A 91 12.61 -2.79 0.69
N VAL A 92 13.69 -3.32 1.27
CA VAL A 92 13.95 -4.76 1.36
C VAL A 92 13.18 -5.35 2.54
N VAL A 93 12.30 -6.30 2.26
CA VAL A 93 11.70 -7.17 3.28
C VAL A 93 12.45 -8.51 3.25
N ARG A 94 13.01 -8.89 4.40
CA ARG A 94 13.74 -10.15 4.58
C ARG A 94 12.76 -11.23 5.02
N SER A 95 12.76 -12.40 4.40
CA SER A 95 11.96 -13.52 4.91
C SER A 95 12.69 -14.19 6.08
N GLY A 96 11.96 -14.56 7.14
CA GLY A 96 12.49 -15.41 8.21
C GLY A 96 12.58 -14.83 9.64
N SER A 97 12.07 -13.64 9.93
CA SER A 97 11.96 -13.19 11.33
C SER A 97 10.71 -12.37 11.56
N GLY A 98 9.79 -12.95 12.33
CA GLY A 98 8.56 -12.28 12.77
C GLY A 98 8.83 -10.91 13.36
N ASP A 99 7.85 -10.04 13.18
CA ASP A 99 7.83 -8.64 13.59
C ASP A 99 8.70 -8.32 14.81
N ARG A 100 9.81 -7.63 14.59
CA ARG A 100 10.24 -6.59 15.53
C ARG A 100 11.27 -5.65 14.93
N GLU A 101 10.94 -4.38 15.12
CA GLU A 101 11.82 -3.21 15.14
C GLU A 101 11.88 -2.37 13.87
N ARG A 102 10.96 -1.39 13.82
CA ARG A 102 11.30 -0.02 13.43
C ARG A 102 12.41 0.50 14.34
N ARG A 103 13.65 0.01 14.18
CA ARG A 103 14.82 0.63 14.79
C ARG A 103 15.24 1.76 13.88
N GLY A 104 14.97 2.97 14.34
CA GLY A 104 15.52 4.19 13.77
C GLY A 104 17.02 4.02 13.56
N SER A 105 17.47 4.52 12.40
CA SER A 105 18.87 4.62 12.01
C SER A 105 19.74 5.12 13.16
N SER A 106 20.41 4.20 13.85
CA SER A 106 21.51 4.51 14.76
C SER A 106 22.80 4.40 13.96
N HIS A 107 23.35 5.58 13.66
CA HIS A 107 24.72 5.84 13.22
C HIS A 107 25.74 4.81 13.76
N SER A 108 26.42 4.11 12.86
CA SER A 108 27.74 3.53 13.13
C SER A 108 28.69 4.04 12.04
N GLY A 109 29.65 4.83 12.47
CA GLY A 109 30.40 5.77 11.65
C GLY A 109 31.28 5.14 10.56
N GLU A 110 31.19 5.73 9.38
CA GLU A 110 32.28 5.81 8.42
C GLU A 110 32.58 7.30 8.20
N HIS A 111 33.86 7.64 8.13
CA HIS A 111 34.35 9.01 7.98
C HIS A 111 33.89 9.59 6.63
N HIS A 112 32.72 10.20 6.60
CA HIS A 112 32.22 10.92 5.44
C HIS A 112 32.87 12.32 5.41
N LYS A 113 33.88 12.51 4.55
CA LYS A 113 34.44 13.83 4.23
C LYS A 113 33.27 14.80 3.95
N GLY A 114 33.25 15.90 4.72
CA GLY A 114 32.16 16.86 4.67
C GLY A 114 31.99 17.49 3.29
N ILE A 115 30.77 17.88 2.96
CA ILE A 115 30.37 18.47 1.67
C ILE A 115 31.21 19.74 1.36
N VAL A 116 31.64 20.44 2.41
CA VAL A 116 32.52 21.62 2.33
C VAL A 116 33.93 21.25 1.83
N GLU A 117 34.46 20.11 2.24
CA GLU A 117 35.80 19.64 1.85
C GLU A 117 35.83 19.25 0.37
N LYS A 118 34.78 18.53 -0.08
CA LYS A 118 34.60 18.18 -1.50
C LYS A 118 34.38 19.43 -2.38
N GLY A 119 33.73 20.46 -1.83
CA GLY A 119 33.58 21.75 -2.50
C GLY A 119 34.90 22.48 -2.72
N LYS A 120 35.83 22.41 -1.76
CA LYS A 120 37.17 23.03 -1.87
C LYS A 120 38.06 22.32 -2.90
N GLU A 121 38.02 20.99 -2.96
CA GLU A 121 38.76 20.20 -3.94
C GLU A 121 38.27 20.47 -5.37
N MET A 122 36.95 20.54 -5.58
CA MET A 122 36.37 20.84 -6.90
C MET A 122 36.66 22.27 -7.39
N LEU A 123 36.91 23.21 -6.47
CA LEU A 123 37.25 24.59 -6.82
C LEU A 123 38.77 24.82 -7.01
N GLY A 124 39.59 23.78 -6.91
CA GLY A 124 41.03 23.86 -7.17
C GLY A 124 41.82 24.72 -6.18
N LEU A 125 41.28 24.98 -4.98
CA LEU A 125 41.89 25.85 -3.97
C LEU A 125 42.94 25.13 -3.09
N GLY A 126 43.55 24.06 -3.59
CA GLY A 126 44.55 23.26 -2.89
C GLY A 126 45.98 23.77 -3.09
N HIS A 127 46.45 24.57 -2.12
CA HIS A 127 47.85 24.88 -1.77
C HIS A 127 48.84 25.22 -2.91
N GLY A 128 49.08 26.52 -3.06
CA GLY A 128 50.34 27.04 -3.58
C GLY A 128 51.43 27.11 -2.52
N GLU A 129 52.67 27.06 -3.01
CA GLU A 129 53.97 27.33 -2.37
C GLU A 129 54.54 26.27 -1.42
N HIS A 130 55.70 25.72 -1.80
CA HIS A 130 56.97 26.01 -1.12
C HIS A 130 58.13 25.56 -2.03
N ASP A 131 58.82 26.53 -2.61
CA ASP A 131 60.06 26.33 -3.34
C ASP A 131 61.14 27.24 -2.72
N LYS A 132 62.41 26.80 -2.82
CA LYS A 132 63.67 27.30 -2.22
C LYS A 132 64.11 26.58 -0.94
N LYS A 133 65.06 25.64 -1.08
CA LYS A 133 66.48 25.98 -1.04
C LYS A 133 67.35 24.86 -1.61
#